data_AF-A0A536A1U7-F1
#
_entry.id   AF-A0A536A1U7-F1
#
_cell.length_a   1.000
_cell.length_b   1.000
_cell.length_c   1.000
_cell.angle_alpha   90.00
_cell.angle_beta   90.00
_cell.angle_gamma   90.00
#
_symmetry.space_group_name_H-M   'P 1'
#
loop_
_entity.id
_entity.type
_entity.pdbx_description
1 polymer ?
#
loop_
_entity_poly.entity_id
_entity_poly.type
_entity_poly.pdbx_seq_one_letter_code
_entity_poly.pdbx_strand_id
1 'polypeptide(L)'
;MSKKAKGLEHTSQLRLYPTPEQGPLLMEHCQEYISTVNVLASALDADVIPHDESITTKDFVAQLPSCVKNQALRDARSVFKRSLE
;
A
#
# COMPACT_ATOMS: atom_id res chain seq x y z
N MET A 1 27.79 2.16 28.80
CA MET A 1 26.33 1.92 28.91
C MET A 1 25.63 2.96 28.05
N SER A 2 25.15 2.59 26.86
CA SER A 2 24.47 3.54 25.95
C SER A 2 23.13 3.96 26.55
N LYS A 3 22.94 5.25 26.81
CA LYS A 3 21.68 5.77 27.35
C LYS A 3 20.60 5.65 26.26
N LYS A 4 19.52 4.92 26.52
CA LYS A 4 18.35 4.86 25.62
C LYS A 4 17.78 6.27 25.46
N ALA A 5 17.29 6.59 24.26
CA ALA A 5 16.65 7.88 23.98
C ALA A 5 15.40 8.05 24.87
N LYS A 6 15.23 9.26 25.41
CA LYS A 6 14.11 9.65 26.27
C LYS A 6 12.78 9.37 25.53
N GLY A 7 11.90 8.57 26.14
CA GLY A 7 10.61 8.15 25.55
C GLY A 7 10.52 6.68 25.11
N LEU A 8 11.64 5.97 25.01
CA LEU A 8 11.65 4.52 24.73
C LEU A 8 11.65 3.65 26.00
N GLU A 9 11.55 4.26 27.18
CA GLU A 9 11.73 3.62 28.49
C GLU A 9 10.74 2.47 28.74
N HIS A 10 9.56 2.52 28.11
CA HIS A 10 8.50 1.50 28.20
C HIS A 10 8.24 0.75 26.88
N THR A 11 9.09 0.95 25.87
CA THR A 11 8.90 0.29 24.57
C THR A 11 9.59 -1.06 24.52
N SER A 12 8.89 -2.06 23.98
CA SER A 12 9.42 -3.40 23.76
C SER A 12 9.45 -3.70 22.27
N GLN A 13 10.53 -4.30 21.80
CA GLN A 13 10.62 -4.78 20.42
C GLN A 13 9.80 -6.07 20.30
N LEU A 14 8.81 -6.07 19.43
CA LEU A 14 7.95 -7.22 19.17
C LEU A 14 8.20 -7.72 17.74
N ARG A 15 8.40 -9.03 17.60
CA ARG A 15 8.43 -9.70 16.30
C ARG A 15 7.09 -10.39 16.08
N LEU A 16 6.44 -10.06 14.96
CA LEU A 16 5.22 -10.71 14.52
C LEU A 16 5.60 -11.84 13.57
N TYR A 17 5.06 -13.02 13.83
CA TYR A 17 5.15 -14.17 12.94
C TYR A 17 3.75 -14.55 12.52
N PRO A 18 3.47 -14.64 11.21
CA PRO A 18 2.17 -15.08 10.74
C PRO A 18 1.92 -16.54 11.12
N THR A 19 0.68 -16.87 11.47
CA THR A 19 0.25 -18.26 11.58
C THR A 19 0.22 -18.94 10.21
N PRO A 20 0.15 -20.29 10.15
CA PRO A 20 0.02 -21.02 8.88
C PRO A 20 -1.13 -20.56 7.99
N GLU A 21 -2.22 -20.05 8.58
CA GLU A 21 -3.39 -19.53 7.87
C GLU A 21 -3.20 -18.08 7.42
N GLN A 22 -2.47 -17.28 8.21
CA GLN A 22 -2.19 -15.88 7.88
C GLN A 22 -1.17 -15.72 6.75
N GLY A 23 -0.24 -16.66 6.61
CA GLY A 23 0.77 -16.62 5.53
C GLY A 23 0.16 -16.55 4.13
N PRO A 24 -0.71 -17.51 3.74
CA PRO A 24 -1.42 -17.48 2.47
C PRO A 24 -2.27 -16.23 2.28
N LEU A 25 -3.00 -15.79 3.32
CA LEU A 25 -3.82 -14.58 3.26
C LEU A 25 -2.98 -13.33 2.99
N LEU A 26 -1.83 -13.19 3.66
CA LEU A 26 -0.90 -12.09 3.41
C LEU A 26 -0.35 -12.14 1.99
N MET A 27 -0.03 -13.33 1.47
CA MET A 27 0.46 -13.50 0.11
C MET A 27 -0.59 -13.06 -0.92
N GLU A 28 -1.85 -13.48 -0.74
CA GLU A 28 -2.99 -13.09 -1.59
C GLU A 28 -3.18 -11.56 -1.58
N HIS A 29 -3.21 -10.95 -0.38
CA HIS A 29 -3.29 -9.50 -0.25
C HIS A 29 -2.11 -8.77 -0.91
N CYS A 30 -0.89 -9.30 -0.79
CA CYS A 30 0.29 -8.72 -1.45
C CYS A 30 0.19 -8.80 -2.98
N GLN A 31 -0.30 -9.92 -3.52
CA GLN A 31 -0.51 -10.08 -4.95
C GLN A 31 -1.58 -9.11 -5.47
N GLU A 32 -2.71 -9.01 -4.76
CA GLU A 32 -3.79 -8.07 -5.09
C GLU A 32 -3.30 -6.62 -4.99
N TYR A 33 -2.47 -6.30 -3.99
CA TYR A 33 -1.85 -4.98 -3.85
C TYR A 33 -1.00 -4.61 -5.07
N ILE A 34 -0.07 -5.49 -5.44
CA ILE A 34 0.84 -5.27 -6.58
C ILE A 34 0.01 -5.13 -7.86
N SER A 35 -0.96 -6.01 -8.08
CA SER A 35 -1.88 -5.95 -9.21
C SER A 35 -2.62 -4.62 -9.28
N THR A 36 -3.21 -4.19 -8.16
CA THR A 36 -3.96 -2.93 -8.05
C THR A 36 -3.08 -1.73 -8.38
N VAL A 37 -1.87 -1.66 -7.81
CA VAL A 37 -0.92 -0.57 -8.09
C VAL A 37 -0.59 -0.50 -9.58
N ASN A 38 -0.26 -1.64 -10.19
CA ASN A 38 0.12 -1.70 -11.61
C ASN A 38 -1.05 -1.30 -12.51
N VAL A 39 -2.25 -1.81 -12.27
CA VAL A 39 -3.45 -1.47 -13.06
C VAL A 39 -3.76 0.02 -12.96
N LEU A 40 -3.71 0.59 -11.76
CA LEU A 40 -3.97 2.02 -11.57
C LEU A 40 -2.89 2.90 -12.21
N ALA A 41 -1.61 2.49 -12.13
CA ALA A 41 -0.52 3.22 -12.77
C ALA A 41 -0.65 3.18 -14.30
N SER A 42 -0.98 2.03 -14.89
CA SER A 42 -1.27 1.91 -16.32
C SER A 42 -2.52 2.71 -16.73
N ALA A 43 -3.54 2.77 -15.88
CA ALA A 43 -4.74 3.57 -16.16
C ALA A 43 -4.45 5.09 -16.14
N LEU A 44 -3.53 5.55 -15.28
CA LEU A 44 -3.03 6.93 -15.31
C LEU A 44 -2.24 7.19 -16.59
N ASP A 45 -1.31 6.31 -16.95
CA ASP A 45 -0.47 6.43 -18.16
C ASP A 45 -1.30 6.45 -19.46
N ALA A 46 -2.40 5.70 -19.48
CA ALA A 46 -3.33 5.64 -20.61
C ALA A 46 -4.43 6.72 -20.58
N ASP A 47 -4.37 7.69 -19.67
CA ASP A 47 -5.39 8.74 -19.47
C ASP A 47 -6.83 8.21 -19.26
N VAL A 48 -6.97 6.97 -18.75
CA VAL A 48 -8.27 6.35 -18.45
C VAL A 48 -8.85 6.91 -17.15
N ILE A 49 -7.98 7.31 -16.22
CA ILE A 49 -8.37 7.97 -14.97
C ILE A 49 -7.64 9.31 -14.81
N PRO A 50 -8.24 10.31 -14.14
CA PRO A 50 -7.64 11.63 -14.01
C PRO A 50 -6.42 11.61 -13.08
N HIS A 51 -5.47 12.50 -13.40
CA HIS A 51 -4.21 12.68 -12.66
C HIS A 51 -4.36 13.40 -11.31
N ASP A 52 -5.52 14.01 -11.05
CA ASP A 52 -5.85 14.73 -9.82
C ASP A 52 -6.50 13.82 -8.75
N GLU A 53 -6.78 14.34 -7.55
CA GLU A 53 -7.32 13.56 -6.42
C GLU A 53 -8.83 13.24 -6.52
N SER A 54 -9.46 13.37 -7.69
CA SER A 54 -10.89 13.08 -7.85
C SER A 54 -11.24 11.59 -7.73
N ILE A 55 -10.32 10.70 -8.12
CA ILE A 55 -10.45 9.25 -7.92
C ILE A 55 -10.11 8.89 -6.49
N THR A 56 -11.01 8.12 -5.88
CA THR A 56 -10.93 7.64 -4.49
C THR A 56 -11.19 6.14 -4.42
N THR A 57 -11.12 5.56 -3.22
CA THR A 57 -11.33 4.11 -3.02
C THR A 57 -12.73 3.61 -3.35
N LYS A 58 -13.71 4.50 -3.56
CA LYS A 58 -15.08 4.11 -3.98
C LYS A 58 -15.19 3.87 -5.48
N ASP A 59 -14.24 4.38 -6.28
CA ASP A 59 -14.35 4.49 -7.73
C ASP A 59 -13.76 3.28 -8.48
N PHE A 60 -13.12 2.36 -7.76
CA PHE A 60 -12.58 1.11 -8.30
C PHE A 60 -12.86 -0.04 -7.34
N VAL A 61 -12.58 -1.28 -7.72
CA VAL A 61 -12.71 -2.47 -6.87
C VAL A 61 -11.35 -3.15 -6.75
N ALA A 62 -11.01 -3.56 -5.54
CA ALA A 62 -9.84 -4.38 -5.23
C ALA A 62 -10.19 -5.21 -3.98
N GLN A 63 -9.73 -6.45 -3.91
CA GLN A 63 -9.90 -7.34 -2.75
C GLN A 63 -8.94 -6.96 -1.61
N LEU A 64 -8.99 -5.69 -1.21
CA LEU A 64 -8.13 -5.09 -0.19
C LEU A 64 -8.97 -4.32 0.82
N PRO A 65 -8.57 -4.30 2.10
CA PRO A 65 -9.15 -3.39 3.09
C PRO A 65 -9.05 -1.95 2.61
N SER A 66 -10.05 -1.12 2.93
CA SER A 66 -10.15 0.27 2.42
C SER A 66 -8.87 1.10 2.66
N CYS A 67 -8.23 0.93 3.82
CA CYS A 67 -6.96 1.61 4.13
C CYS A 67 -5.82 1.19 3.20
N VAL A 68 -5.70 -0.11 2.90
CA VAL A 68 -4.68 -0.66 2.01
C VAL A 68 -4.97 -0.27 0.56
N LYS A 69 -6.24 -0.28 0.16
CA LYS A 69 -6.69 0.17 -1.16
C LYS A 69 -6.37 1.65 -1.41
N ASN A 70 -6.57 2.49 -0.40
CA ASN A 70 -6.17 3.90 -0.47
C ASN A 70 -4.64 4.04 -0.61
N GLN A 71 -3.86 3.22 0.09
CA GLN A 71 -2.41 3.22 -0.05
C GLN A 71 -1.97 2.79 -1.45
N ALA A 72 -2.59 1.74 -2.02
CA ALA A 72 -2.32 1.28 -3.38
C ALA A 72 -2.56 2.40 -4.42
N LEU A 73 -3.64 3.17 -4.27
CA LEU A 73 -3.92 4.32 -5.16
C LEU A 73 -2.85 5.41 -5.05
N ARG A 74 -2.38 5.72 -3.83
CA ARG A 74 -1.30 6.70 -3.61
C ARG A 74 0.01 6.23 -4.23
N ASP A 75 0.33 4.94 -4.06
CA ASP A 75 1.54 4.35 -4.61
C ASP A 75 1.50 4.33 -6.14
N ALA A 76 0.35 4.01 -6.75
CA ALA A 76 0.18 4.07 -8.21
C ALA A 76 0.46 5.47 -8.76
N ARG A 77 -0.06 6.53 -8.12
CA ARG A 77 0.23 7.92 -8.47
C ARG A 77 1.72 8.26 -8.33
N SER A 78 2.34 7.77 -7.26
CA SER A 78 3.78 7.95 -7.03
C SER A 78 4.63 7.29 -8.11
N VAL A 79 4.28 6.05 -8.50
CA VAL A 79 4.93 5.32 -9.60
C VAL A 79 4.79 6.08 -10.91
N PHE A 80 3.57 6.49 -11.27
CA PHE A 80 3.31 7.27 -12.48
C PHE A 80 4.08 8.59 -12.49
N LYS A 81 4.09 9.33 -11.37
CA LYS A 81 4.86 10.57 -11.28
C LYS A 81 6.35 10.33 -11.52
N ARG A 82 6.92 9.27 -10.95
CA ARG A 82 8.34 8.92 -11.11
C ARG A 82 8.68 8.42 -12.51
N SER A 83 7.73 7.91 -13.28
CA SER A 83 7.99 7.55 -14.68
C SER A 83 8.07 8.76 -15.61
N LEU A 84 7.65 9.95 -15.16
CA LEU A 84 7.76 11.20 -15.90
C LEU A 84 9.05 11.99 -15.60
N GLU A 85 9.79 11.60 -14.55
CA GLU A 85 11.08 12.19 -14.14
C GLU A 85 12.26 11.56 -14.90
#